data_AF-A0A291HNY4-F1
#
_entry.id   AF-A0A291HNY4-F1
#
_cell.length_a   1.000
_cell.length_b   1.000
_cell.length_c   1.000
_cell.angle_alpha   90.00
_cell.angle_beta   90.00
_cell.angle_gamma   90.00
#
_symmetry.space_group_name_H-M   'P 1'
#
loop_
_entity.id
_entity.type
_entity.pdbx_description
1 polymer ?
#
loop_
_entity_poly.entity_id
_entity_poly.type
_entity_poly.pdbx_seq_one_letter_code
_entity_poly.pdbx_strand_id
1 'polypeptide(L)'
;MLNTFLDLKMAAAARAGLIGLVGLGLTACQGGNTANSAQPAPPAFSPYRFAAAEVSDPGVIQFRINPSGVGAYYGWQMQVTKAARNQGFKPFITEQLSAGASKEYALWPDRYAVNVYRLGKLEFSDWVEVVPGEITVVYADYGLLFDDIVISREPDPTRASPELDTRAWRTPVSASYGPEALFAHNGYRAEYTGPQNNGDRVGTGRVEITRHGQPFAEITHAEVTGDKITGETQYADGREVDGDYLNHSHQIEPGSTTTWPDGTRFTGSYRAFEPQQGELRMADGNVWRGPVSERKPAGQGRLIWWQGGWMDMPDGAAFPHQTGTFSCGGERVPAGECYYYGGKKLAGAEALAALMERDRQLAADRRREAESGPAAAAPVAEPAGCRAASGTFRDQTGNSTLRLDGPGQGNGSLVSYTEGGAAKYRFDIGFSFTTTADSMSVTYGNGTYRDAASGQVLQRMSAPSGTVPCRYDGRVLVFDGVEYYR
;
A
#
# COMPACT_ATOMS: atom_id res chain seq x y z
N MET A 1 -6.96 -33.82 69.17
CA MET A 1 -8.08 -32.86 69.24
C MET A 1 -9.01 -33.20 68.07
N LEU A 2 -9.88 -34.21 68.26
CA LEU A 2 -11.34 -34.08 68.45
C LEU A 2 -11.99 -33.17 67.39
N ASN A 3 -12.61 -33.75 66.35
CA ASN A 3 -14.04 -34.13 66.22
C ASN A 3 -14.73 -33.05 65.33
N THR A 4 -15.53 -33.33 64.30
CA THR A 4 -16.57 -34.36 64.18
C THR A 4 -16.95 -34.62 62.71
N PHE A 5 -17.14 -35.91 62.40
CA PHE A 5 -17.98 -36.60 61.41
C PHE A 5 -19.28 -35.90 60.89
N LEU A 6 -19.70 -36.13 59.62
CA LEU A 6 -20.56 -37.26 59.20
C LEU A 6 -20.99 -37.22 57.70
N ASP A 7 -21.10 -38.44 57.14
CA ASP A 7 -21.67 -38.87 55.86
C ASP A 7 -23.13 -38.43 55.58
N LEU A 8 -23.53 -38.36 54.29
CA LEU A 8 -24.54 -39.29 53.75
C LEU A 8 -24.64 -39.31 52.21
N LYS A 9 -24.75 -40.54 51.69
CA LYS A 9 -25.03 -40.98 50.31
C LYS A 9 -26.44 -40.58 49.84
N MET A 10 -26.64 -40.44 48.53
CA MET A 10 -27.67 -41.20 47.81
C MET A 10 -27.47 -41.20 46.29
N ALA A 11 -27.49 -42.40 45.72
CA ALA A 11 -27.54 -42.70 44.31
C ALA A 11 -29.00 -42.81 43.84
N ALA A 12 -29.28 -42.50 42.57
CA ALA A 12 -30.41 -43.07 41.85
C ALA A 12 -30.11 -43.14 40.35
N ALA A 13 -30.10 -44.37 39.84
CA ALA A 13 -30.14 -44.72 38.43
C ALA A 13 -31.59 -44.93 37.99
N ALA A 14 -31.93 -44.61 36.74
CA ALA A 14 -33.04 -45.20 35.99
C ALA A 14 -32.81 -44.96 34.50
N ARG A 15 -32.36 -45.98 33.74
CA ARG A 15 -33.15 -47.01 33.02
C ARG A 15 -33.78 -46.51 31.71
N ALA A 16 -33.26 -47.09 30.63
CA ALA A 16 -33.88 -47.17 29.31
C ALA A 16 -35.25 -47.87 29.38
N GLY A 17 -36.17 -47.42 28.53
CA GLY A 17 -37.48 -48.03 28.31
C GLY A 17 -37.88 -47.87 26.85
N LEU A 18 -37.56 -48.90 26.06
CA LEU A 18 -38.19 -49.21 24.78
C LEU A 18 -39.68 -49.49 25.05
N ILE A 19 -40.59 -48.87 24.31
CA ILE A 19 -41.96 -49.36 24.17
C ILE A 19 -42.25 -49.50 22.68
N GLY A 20 -42.30 -50.76 22.24
CA GLY A 20 -43.03 -51.17 21.05
C GLY A 20 -44.45 -51.55 21.44
N LEU A 21 -45.40 -51.17 20.58
CA LEU A 21 -46.77 -51.70 20.48
C LEU A 21 -46.98 -51.86 18.96
N VAL A 22 -46.77 -53.04 18.40
CA VAL A 22 -47.78 -54.11 18.20
C VAL A 22 -49.05 -53.57 17.56
N GLY A 23 -49.21 -53.90 16.28
CA GLY A 23 -50.40 -53.61 15.49
C GLY A 23 -51.54 -54.57 15.76
N LEU A 24 -52.71 -54.16 15.28
CA LEU A 24 -53.84 -55.04 14.97
C LEU A 24 -54.44 -54.52 13.66
N GLY A 25 -54.43 -55.40 12.64
CA GLY A 25 -55.12 -55.17 11.38
C GLY A 25 -56.61 -55.43 11.51
N LEU A 26 -57.38 -54.79 10.65
CA LEU A 26 -58.73 -55.20 10.27
C LEU A 26 -58.90 -54.96 8.76
N THR A 27 -59.16 -56.05 8.05
CA THR A 27 -59.46 -56.13 6.62
C THR A 27 -60.96 -55.99 6.35
N ALA A 28 -61.25 -55.27 5.24
CA ALA A 28 -62.35 -55.42 4.27
C ALA A 28 -63.81 -55.13 4.69
N CYS A 29 -64.44 -54.18 4.01
CA CYS A 29 -65.39 -54.45 2.91
C CYS A 29 -65.83 -53.16 2.17
N GLN A 30 -66.13 -53.34 0.89
CA GLN A 30 -66.44 -52.33 -0.12
C GLN A 30 -67.85 -51.73 0.00
N GLY A 31 -68.03 -50.51 -0.52
CA GLY A 31 -69.32 -50.05 -1.06
C GLY A 31 -69.52 -48.53 -1.05
N GLY A 32 -69.65 -47.92 -2.23
CA GLY A 32 -70.35 -46.64 -2.41
C GLY A 32 -69.58 -45.52 -3.13
N ASN A 33 -69.82 -45.38 -4.43
CA ASN A 33 -69.42 -44.24 -5.26
C ASN A 33 -70.00 -42.91 -4.75
N THR A 34 -69.18 -41.85 -4.67
CA THR A 34 -69.50 -40.51 -5.20
C THR A 34 -68.22 -39.69 -5.36
N ALA A 35 -68.21 -38.85 -6.39
CA ALA A 35 -67.08 -38.19 -7.01
C ALA A 35 -66.17 -37.41 -6.04
N ASN A 36 -64.88 -37.76 -6.04
CA ASN A 36 -63.83 -36.97 -5.40
C ASN A 36 -63.24 -36.02 -6.45
N SER A 37 -63.53 -34.73 -6.31
CA SER A 37 -62.76 -33.67 -6.95
C SER A 37 -61.32 -33.79 -6.44
N ALA A 38 -60.40 -34.19 -7.33
CA ALA A 38 -58.97 -34.18 -7.04
C ALA A 38 -58.54 -32.72 -6.81
N GLN A 39 -58.52 -32.31 -5.54
CA GLN A 39 -57.87 -31.09 -5.11
C GLN A 39 -56.37 -31.28 -5.36
N PRO A 40 -55.69 -30.39 -6.10
CA PRO A 40 -54.24 -30.49 -6.25
C PRO A 40 -53.61 -30.48 -4.87
N ALA A 41 -52.73 -31.45 -4.61
CA ALA A 41 -51.87 -31.38 -3.42
C ALA A 41 -51.21 -29.99 -3.39
N PRO A 42 -51.13 -29.33 -2.23
CA PRO A 42 -50.35 -28.11 -2.12
C PRO A 42 -48.95 -28.41 -2.68
N PRO A 43 -48.37 -27.51 -3.50
CA PRO A 43 -47.05 -27.75 -4.04
C PRO A 43 -46.12 -28.07 -2.88
N ALA A 44 -45.45 -29.22 -2.95
CA ALA A 44 -44.42 -29.55 -2.00
C ALA A 44 -43.45 -28.37 -1.96
N PHE A 45 -43.34 -27.71 -0.81
CA PHE A 45 -42.31 -26.71 -0.58
C PHE A 45 -40.98 -27.39 -0.91
N SER A 46 -40.39 -27.01 -2.05
CA SER A 46 -39.01 -27.37 -2.31
C SER A 46 -38.22 -26.73 -1.17
N PRO A 47 -37.42 -27.49 -0.40
CA PRO A 47 -36.53 -26.86 0.56
C PRO A 47 -35.63 -25.93 -0.24
N TYR A 48 -35.65 -24.63 0.09
CA TYR A 48 -34.71 -23.66 -0.47
C TYR A 48 -33.30 -24.25 -0.29
N ARG A 49 -32.70 -24.70 -1.39
CA ARG A 49 -31.34 -25.23 -1.37
C ARG A 49 -30.40 -24.04 -1.37
N PHE A 50 -29.94 -23.65 -0.18
CA PHE A 50 -28.83 -22.72 -0.05
C PHE A 50 -27.58 -23.34 -0.68
N ALA A 51 -26.82 -22.56 -1.44
CA ALA A 51 -25.46 -22.97 -1.82
C ALA A 51 -24.63 -23.24 -0.55
N ALA A 52 -23.61 -24.11 -0.61
CA ALA A 52 -22.67 -24.27 0.50
C ALA A 52 -21.83 -22.99 0.67
N ALA A 53 -21.56 -22.56 1.90
CA ALA A 53 -20.77 -21.35 2.15
C ALA A 53 -19.30 -21.62 1.82
N GLU A 54 -18.68 -20.72 1.08
CA GLU A 54 -17.24 -20.74 0.88
C GLU A 54 -16.53 -20.11 2.08
N VAL A 55 -15.31 -20.55 2.37
CA VAL A 55 -14.51 -20.01 3.48
C VAL A 55 -14.19 -18.52 3.26
N SER A 56 -14.17 -18.08 2.01
CA SER A 56 -14.01 -16.70 1.54
C SER A 56 -15.31 -15.89 1.50
N ASP A 57 -16.47 -16.51 1.73
CA ASP A 57 -17.72 -15.76 1.80
C ASP A 57 -17.71 -14.84 3.04
N PRO A 58 -18.13 -13.58 2.91
CA PRO A 58 -18.35 -12.75 4.08
C PRO A 58 -19.52 -13.31 4.91
N GLY A 59 -19.47 -13.07 6.22
CA GLY A 59 -20.65 -13.14 7.07
C GLY A 59 -21.31 -11.76 7.18
N VAL A 60 -22.41 -11.71 7.93
CA VAL A 60 -23.12 -10.46 8.21
C VAL A 60 -23.38 -10.35 9.70
N ILE A 61 -23.19 -9.16 10.26
CA ILE A 61 -23.78 -8.81 11.54
C ILE A 61 -24.95 -7.85 11.30
N GLN A 62 -26.11 -8.18 11.86
CA GLN A 62 -27.31 -7.35 11.79
C GLN A 62 -27.70 -6.90 13.18
N PHE A 63 -27.79 -5.59 13.38
CA PHE A 63 -28.41 -5.06 14.60
C PHE A 63 -29.89 -4.76 14.32
N ARG A 64 -30.80 -5.36 15.08
CA ARG A 64 -32.25 -5.26 14.85
C ARG A 64 -32.98 -4.94 16.15
N ILE A 65 -33.89 -3.97 16.10
CA ILE A 65 -34.71 -3.56 17.25
C ILE A 65 -36.12 -4.10 17.08
N ASN A 66 -36.61 -4.90 18.03
CA ASN A 66 -37.95 -5.47 17.97
C ASN A 66 -39.03 -4.36 17.91
N PRO A 67 -40.00 -4.42 16.98
CA PRO A 67 -41.20 -3.60 17.07
C PRO A 67 -42.15 -4.16 18.15
N SER A 68 -42.01 -3.72 19.40
CA SER A 68 -43.00 -3.98 20.45
C SER A 68 -43.79 -2.71 20.81
N GLY A 69 -45.07 -2.86 21.11
CA GLY A 69 -46.05 -1.76 21.12
C GLY A 69 -46.06 -0.85 22.35
N VAL A 70 -45.13 -0.95 23.31
CA VAL A 70 -45.28 -0.29 24.64
C VAL A 70 -43.95 0.23 25.23
N GLY A 71 -43.62 1.52 25.14
CA GLY A 71 -42.40 2.12 25.75
C GLY A 71 -41.55 3.02 24.84
N ALA A 72 -40.43 3.54 25.36
CA ALA A 72 -39.47 4.36 24.62
C ALA A 72 -38.40 3.49 23.94
N TYR A 73 -38.59 3.19 22.65
CA TYR A 73 -37.76 2.27 21.86
C TYR A 73 -36.77 2.97 20.94
N TYR A 74 -36.16 4.07 21.38
CA TYR A 74 -35.21 4.84 20.58
C TYR A 74 -33.88 5.00 21.32
N GLY A 75 -32.86 5.44 20.59
CA GLY A 75 -31.53 5.68 21.15
C GLY A 75 -30.68 4.41 21.28
N TRP A 76 -31.02 3.38 20.50
CA TRP A 76 -30.27 2.13 20.43
C TRP A 76 -29.05 2.26 19.52
N GLN A 77 -27.89 1.84 19.98
CA GLN A 77 -26.68 1.84 19.16
C GLN A 77 -25.89 0.57 19.37
N MET A 78 -25.35 0.02 18.29
CA MET A 78 -24.37 -1.05 18.36
C MET A 78 -23.01 -0.50 17.95
N GLN A 79 -21.99 -0.79 18.75
CA GLN A 79 -20.61 -0.50 18.45
C GLN A 79 -19.85 -1.81 18.29
N VAL A 80 -19.09 -1.93 17.21
CA VAL A 80 -18.17 -3.05 17.01
C VAL A 80 -16.75 -2.49 17.08
N THR A 81 -16.02 -2.91 18.11
CA THR A 81 -14.79 -2.22 18.54
C THR A 81 -13.51 -2.89 18.05
N LYS A 82 -13.53 -4.21 17.81
CA LYS A 82 -12.38 -4.98 17.33
C LYS A 82 -12.82 -6.32 16.74
N ALA A 83 -12.02 -6.80 15.79
CA ALA A 83 -11.98 -8.21 15.40
C ALA A 83 -10.97 -8.95 16.29
N ALA A 84 -11.17 -10.26 16.50
CA ALA A 84 -10.29 -11.05 17.37
C ALA A 84 -8.95 -11.37 16.70
N ARG A 85 -8.95 -11.64 15.39
CA ARG A 85 -7.81 -12.16 14.64
C ARG A 85 -7.61 -11.48 13.29
N ASN A 86 -8.69 -11.14 12.58
CA ASN A 86 -8.61 -10.51 11.28
C ASN A 86 -7.91 -9.15 11.36
N GLN A 87 -7.01 -8.90 10.41
CA GLN A 87 -6.22 -7.67 10.35
C GLN A 87 -6.94 -6.60 9.53
N GLY A 88 -6.62 -5.33 9.80
CA GLY A 88 -7.17 -4.20 9.06
C GLY A 88 -8.61 -3.84 9.42
N PHE A 89 -9.21 -4.45 10.45
CA PHE A 89 -10.56 -4.11 10.89
C PHE A 89 -10.66 -2.64 11.36
N LYS A 90 -11.67 -1.93 10.87
CA LYS A 90 -12.03 -0.57 11.23
C LYS A 90 -13.23 -0.59 12.18
N PRO A 91 -13.08 -0.14 13.43
CA PRO A 91 -14.20 -0.06 14.37
C PRO A 91 -15.32 0.84 13.82
N PHE A 92 -16.56 0.48 14.10
CA PHE A 92 -17.72 1.27 13.69
C PHE A 92 -18.79 1.30 14.77
N ILE A 93 -19.68 2.28 14.65
CA ILE A 93 -20.86 2.44 15.48
C ILE A 93 -22.04 2.74 14.58
N THR A 94 -23.20 2.18 14.91
CA THR A 94 -24.44 2.51 14.21
C THR A 94 -24.93 3.90 14.61
N GLU A 95 -25.71 4.51 13.73
CA GLU A 95 -26.65 5.55 14.10
C GLU A 95 -27.58 5.08 15.23
N GLN A 96 -28.24 6.02 15.91
CA GLN A 96 -29.29 5.69 16.86
C GLN A 96 -30.49 5.09 16.12
N LEU A 97 -30.80 3.84 16.46
CA LEU A 97 -31.92 3.09 15.93
C LEU A 97 -33.14 3.20 16.84
N SER A 98 -34.29 3.04 16.22
CA SER A 98 -35.59 2.96 16.88
C SER A 98 -36.25 1.61 16.62
N ALA A 99 -37.34 1.29 17.32
CA ALA A 99 -38.16 0.10 17.08
C ALA A 99 -38.44 -0.11 15.59
N GLY A 100 -38.27 -1.36 15.13
CA GLY A 100 -38.47 -1.76 13.74
C GLY A 100 -37.31 -1.40 12.81
N ALA A 101 -36.33 -0.62 13.25
CA ALA A 101 -35.13 -0.35 12.47
C ALA A 101 -34.13 -1.50 12.55
N SER A 102 -33.34 -1.66 11.50
CA SER A 102 -32.20 -2.57 11.49
C SER A 102 -31.05 -2.02 10.65
N LYS A 103 -29.84 -2.49 10.94
CA LYS A 103 -28.64 -2.16 10.17
C LYS A 103 -27.80 -3.40 9.96
N GLU A 104 -27.28 -3.57 8.74
CA GLU A 104 -26.47 -4.72 8.34
C GLU A 104 -25.07 -4.30 7.91
N TYR A 105 -24.06 -5.05 8.38
CA TYR A 105 -22.67 -4.91 7.98
C TYR A 105 -22.15 -6.26 7.51
N ALA A 106 -21.64 -6.31 6.28
CA ALA A 106 -20.85 -7.44 5.81
C ALA A 106 -19.47 -7.40 6.47
N LEU A 107 -19.02 -8.53 6.98
CA LEU A 107 -17.79 -8.68 7.72
C LEU A 107 -17.08 -9.97 7.32
N TRP A 108 -15.75 -9.95 7.34
CA TRP A 108 -14.98 -11.19 7.24
C TRP A 108 -15.23 -12.09 8.45
N PRO A 109 -15.42 -13.40 8.28
CA PRO A 109 -15.64 -14.33 9.40
C PRO A 109 -14.58 -14.20 10.50
N ASP A 110 -15.03 -13.92 11.72
CA ASP A 110 -14.24 -13.81 12.94
C ASP A 110 -15.15 -13.69 14.18
N ARG A 111 -14.55 -13.51 15.35
CA ARG A 111 -15.22 -13.00 16.55
C ARG A 111 -15.03 -11.50 16.67
N TYR A 112 -16.10 -10.80 17.01
CA TYR A 112 -16.16 -9.35 17.08
C TYR A 112 -16.57 -8.87 18.46
N ALA A 113 -15.87 -7.90 19.05
CA ALA A 113 -16.26 -7.32 20.31
C ALA A 113 -17.37 -6.29 20.09
N VAL A 114 -18.58 -6.65 20.51
CA VAL A 114 -19.81 -5.90 20.30
C VAL A 114 -20.27 -5.29 21.62
N ASN A 115 -20.50 -4.00 21.61
CA ASN A 115 -21.16 -3.27 22.68
C ASN A 115 -22.50 -2.74 22.19
N VAL A 116 -23.55 -2.91 22.98
CA VAL A 116 -24.86 -2.33 22.68
C VAL A 116 -25.21 -1.31 23.76
N TYR A 117 -25.63 -0.13 23.31
CA TYR A 117 -26.00 0.98 24.16
C TYR A 117 -27.45 1.36 23.93
N ARG A 118 -28.10 1.83 25.00
CA ARG A 118 -29.39 2.51 24.95
C ARG A 118 -29.27 3.85 25.64
N LEU A 119 -29.54 4.93 24.91
CA LEU A 119 -29.44 6.30 25.44
C LEU A 119 -28.08 6.57 26.14
N GLY A 120 -27.00 5.97 25.62
CA GLY A 120 -25.65 6.05 26.15
C GLY A 120 -25.31 5.10 27.30
N LYS A 121 -26.27 4.34 27.84
CA LYS A 121 -26.02 3.30 28.84
C LYS A 121 -25.66 1.98 28.16
N LEU A 122 -24.57 1.34 28.59
CA LEU A 122 -24.17 0.02 28.11
C LEU A 122 -25.15 -1.04 28.62
N GLU A 123 -25.76 -1.79 27.71
CA GLU A 123 -26.70 -2.87 28.02
C GLU A 123 -26.10 -4.26 27.71
N PHE A 124 -25.18 -4.36 26.75
CA PHE A 124 -24.49 -5.61 26.41
C PHE A 124 -23.05 -5.36 26.00
N SER A 125 -22.15 -6.28 26.36
CA SER A 125 -20.76 -6.29 25.92
C SER A 125 -20.23 -7.72 25.88
N ASP A 126 -20.02 -8.27 24.69
CA ASP A 126 -19.40 -9.59 24.52
C ASP A 126 -18.79 -9.75 23.12
N TRP A 127 -18.14 -10.88 22.89
CA TRP A 127 -17.65 -11.33 21.61
C TRP A 127 -18.73 -12.09 20.84
N VAL A 128 -19.12 -11.56 19.69
CA VAL A 128 -20.11 -12.15 18.77
C VAL A 128 -19.39 -12.83 17.62
N GLU A 129 -19.72 -14.09 17.36
CA GLU A 129 -19.16 -14.87 16.24
C GLU A 129 -19.91 -14.53 14.95
N VAL A 130 -19.17 -14.19 13.89
CA VAL A 130 -19.68 -14.02 12.53
C VAL A 130 -19.07 -15.12 11.67
N VAL A 131 -19.92 -15.87 10.96
CA VAL A 131 -19.52 -17.03 10.17
C VAL A 131 -19.81 -16.81 8.67
N PRO A 132 -19.11 -17.53 7.76
CA PRO A 132 -19.27 -17.33 6.33
C PRO A 132 -20.71 -17.62 5.87
N GLY A 133 -21.29 -16.70 5.09
CA GLY A 133 -22.59 -16.91 4.46
C GLY A 133 -23.81 -16.99 5.40
N GLU A 134 -23.67 -16.56 6.66
CA GLU A 134 -24.77 -16.42 7.62
C GLU A 134 -24.91 -14.98 8.11
N ILE A 135 -26.11 -14.67 8.59
CA ILE A 135 -26.42 -13.43 9.30
C ILE A 135 -26.45 -13.74 10.79
N THR A 136 -25.57 -13.08 11.53
CA THR A 136 -25.61 -13.04 12.99
C THR A 136 -26.43 -11.84 13.41
N VAL A 137 -27.63 -12.08 13.93
CA VAL A 137 -28.55 -11.04 14.36
C VAL A 137 -28.30 -10.75 15.84
N VAL A 138 -27.88 -9.53 16.14
CA VAL A 138 -27.90 -8.95 17.49
C VAL A 138 -29.26 -8.29 17.65
N TYR A 139 -30.14 -8.96 18.37
CA TYR A 139 -31.54 -8.60 18.52
C TYR A 139 -31.75 -7.94 19.88
N ALA A 140 -32.17 -6.68 19.90
CA ALA A 140 -32.61 -6.04 21.13
C ALA A 140 -34.11 -6.31 21.31
N ASP A 141 -34.45 -7.23 22.20
CA ASP A 141 -35.83 -7.54 22.58
C ASP A 141 -36.16 -6.83 23.89
N TYR A 142 -36.97 -5.77 23.77
CA TYR A 142 -37.38 -4.98 24.92
C TYR A 142 -38.90 -5.11 25.04
N GLY A 143 -39.34 -5.71 26.14
CA GLY A 143 -40.73 -5.98 26.44
C GLY A 143 -41.17 -5.35 27.75
N LEU A 144 -42.44 -5.55 28.10
CA LEU A 144 -43.04 -5.06 29.34
C LEU A 144 -42.44 -5.67 30.62
N LEU A 145 -41.71 -6.78 30.52
CA LEU A 145 -41.27 -7.59 31.67
C LEU A 145 -39.75 -7.80 31.73
N PHE A 146 -39.06 -7.85 30.59
CA PHE A 146 -37.63 -8.06 30.51
C PHE A 146 -37.03 -7.32 29.31
N ASP A 147 -35.79 -6.94 29.51
CA ASP A 147 -34.91 -6.25 28.59
C ASP A 147 -33.78 -7.23 28.28
N ASP A 148 -33.73 -7.79 27.06
CA ASP A 148 -32.74 -8.79 26.69
C ASP A 148 -32.09 -8.50 25.34
N ILE A 149 -30.84 -8.91 25.21
CA ILE A 149 -30.09 -8.85 23.96
C ILE A 149 -29.81 -10.29 23.55
N VAL A 150 -30.52 -10.72 22.52
CA VAL A 150 -30.48 -12.09 22.00
C VAL A 150 -29.61 -12.12 20.76
N ILE A 151 -28.70 -13.09 20.70
CA ILE A 151 -27.90 -13.35 19.49
C ILE A 151 -28.46 -14.59 18.82
N SER A 152 -28.91 -14.44 17.58
CA SER A 152 -29.32 -15.56 16.73
C SER A 152 -28.45 -15.62 15.47
N ARG A 153 -28.42 -16.80 14.84
CA ARG A 153 -27.81 -17.00 13.52
C ARG A 153 -28.87 -17.51 12.57
N GLU A 154 -28.90 -16.89 11.40
CA GLU A 154 -29.86 -17.17 10.34
C GLU A 154 -29.09 -17.32 9.02
N PRO A 155 -29.50 -18.25 8.12
CA PRO A 155 -28.92 -18.32 6.79
C PRO A 155 -29.12 -16.98 6.05
N ASP A 156 -28.11 -16.49 5.33
CA ASP A 156 -28.28 -15.27 4.54
C ASP A 156 -29.29 -15.53 3.40
N PRO A 157 -30.46 -14.85 3.38
CA PRO A 157 -31.50 -15.08 2.38
C PRO A 157 -31.04 -14.75 0.96
N THR A 158 -30.00 -13.91 0.79
CA THR A 158 -29.40 -13.64 -0.54
C THR A 158 -28.78 -14.88 -1.16
N ARG A 159 -28.47 -15.92 -0.36
CA ARG A 159 -27.89 -17.18 -0.84
C ARG A 159 -28.94 -18.14 -1.37
N ALA A 160 -30.20 -17.98 -0.96
CA ALA A 160 -31.34 -18.68 -1.55
C ALA A 160 -31.89 -17.97 -2.79
N SER A 161 -31.63 -16.67 -2.95
CA SER A 161 -32.13 -15.86 -4.04
C SER A 161 -31.18 -14.68 -4.29
N PRO A 162 -30.12 -14.88 -5.10
CA PRO A 162 -29.12 -13.84 -5.37
C PRO A 162 -29.66 -12.60 -6.10
N GLU A 163 -30.87 -12.68 -6.65
CA GLU A 163 -31.59 -11.57 -7.31
C GLU A 163 -32.30 -10.62 -6.32
N LEU A 164 -32.42 -10.99 -5.04
CA LEU A 164 -32.94 -10.10 -4.00
C LEU A 164 -31.91 -8.99 -3.73
N ASP A 165 -32.21 -7.78 -4.22
CA ASP A 165 -31.42 -6.56 -4.04
C ASP A 165 -31.49 -6.01 -2.59
N THR A 166 -31.12 -6.85 -1.64
CA THR A 166 -30.92 -6.45 -0.23
C THR A 166 -29.50 -5.89 -0.02
N ARG A 167 -28.59 -6.08 -0.99
CA ARG A 167 -27.21 -5.59 -0.94
C ARG A 167 -27.13 -4.06 -0.95
N ALA A 168 -28.09 -3.36 -1.56
CA ALA A 168 -28.11 -1.90 -1.60
C ALA A 168 -28.14 -1.23 -0.21
N TRP A 169 -28.65 -1.92 0.82
CA TRP A 169 -28.78 -1.38 2.18
C TRP A 169 -27.71 -1.91 3.16
N ARG A 170 -26.92 -2.90 2.73
CA ARG A 170 -25.87 -3.53 3.52
C ARG A 170 -24.58 -2.75 3.38
N THR A 171 -23.95 -2.43 4.51
CA THR A 171 -22.62 -1.81 4.50
C THR A 171 -21.60 -2.87 4.06
N PRO A 172 -20.82 -2.64 2.98
CA PRO A 172 -19.91 -3.63 2.44
C PRO A 172 -18.67 -3.81 3.33
N VAL A 173 -17.97 -4.95 3.17
CA VAL A 173 -16.76 -5.26 3.94
C VAL A 173 -15.68 -4.18 3.80
N SER A 174 -15.59 -3.51 2.64
CA SER A 174 -14.63 -2.43 2.37
C SER A 174 -14.80 -1.20 3.26
N ALA A 175 -15.98 -1.00 3.86
CA ALA A 175 -16.20 0.05 4.86
C ALA A 175 -15.62 -0.33 6.24
N SER A 176 -15.63 -1.62 6.56
CA SER A 176 -15.21 -2.17 7.86
C SER A 176 -13.78 -2.71 7.86
N TYR A 177 -13.11 -2.75 6.70
CA TYR A 177 -11.74 -3.23 6.56
C TYR A 177 -10.87 -2.27 5.74
N GLY A 178 -9.63 -2.11 6.14
CA GLY A 178 -8.55 -1.50 5.36
C GLY A 178 -7.56 -2.55 4.87
N PRO A 179 -6.59 -2.14 4.05
CA PRO A 179 -5.54 -3.02 3.59
C PRO A 179 -4.69 -3.55 4.74
N GLU A 180 -4.28 -4.82 4.65
CA GLU A 180 -3.34 -5.47 5.55
C GLU A 180 -1.92 -5.34 5.00
N ALA A 181 -0.96 -4.88 5.81
CA ALA A 181 0.45 -4.86 5.39
C ALA A 181 1.02 -6.29 5.38
N LEU A 182 1.41 -6.78 4.20
CA LEU A 182 2.09 -8.08 4.06
C LEU A 182 3.57 -7.97 4.41
N PHE A 183 4.25 -6.96 3.87
CA PHE A 183 5.66 -6.69 4.15
C PHE A 183 6.01 -5.22 3.89
N ALA A 184 7.09 -4.76 4.52
CA ALA A 184 7.70 -3.45 4.26
C ALA A 184 9.23 -3.51 4.44
N HIS A 185 9.98 -3.63 3.35
CA HIS A 185 11.45 -3.72 3.37
C HIS A 185 12.06 -3.26 2.04
N ASN A 186 13.34 -2.87 2.04
CA ASN A 186 14.08 -2.44 0.84
C ASN A 186 13.38 -1.30 0.05
N GLY A 187 12.61 -0.45 0.74
CA GLY A 187 11.81 0.60 0.12
C GLY A 187 10.49 0.13 -0.50
N TYR A 188 10.19 -1.17 -0.49
CA TYR A 188 8.93 -1.74 -0.93
C TYR A 188 7.94 -1.88 0.22
N ARG A 189 6.65 -1.68 -0.06
CA ARG A 189 5.53 -2.01 0.84
C ARG A 189 4.47 -2.74 0.03
N ALA A 190 4.03 -3.90 0.51
CA ALA A 190 2.93 -4.65 -0.08
C ALA A 190 1.73 -4.69 0.87
N GLU A 191 0.55 -4.43 0.32
CA GLU A 191 -0.72 -4.34 1.04
C GLU A 191 -1.76 -5.27 0.41
N TYR A 192 -2.36 -6.15 1.21
CA TYR A 192 -3.40 -7.06 0.78
C TYR A 192 -4.79 -6.53 1.12
N THR A 193 -5.70 -6.57 0.16
CA THR A 193 -7.13 -6.37 0.35
C THR A 193 -7.87 -7.57 -0.20
N GLY A 194 -8.51 -8.34 0.68
CA GLY A 194 -9.25 -9.53 0.27
C GLY A 194 -9.86 -10.28 1.44
N PRO A 195 -10.44 -11.46 1.17
CA PRO A 195 -11.13 -12.26 2.16
C PRO A 195 -10.21 -12.78 3.26
N GLN A 196 -10.72 -12.72 4.48
CA GLN A 196 -10.06 -13.26 5.67
C GLN A 196 -11.04 -14.16 6.42
N ASN A 197 -10.51 -15.16 7.12
CA ASN A 197 -11.29 -16.01 7.99
C ASN A 197 -10.46 -16.35 9.22
N ASN A 198 -10.86 -15.84 10.38
CA ASN A 198 -10.19 -16.09 11.66
C ASN A 198 -8.68 -15.78 11.66
N GLY A 199 -8.27 -14.73 10.95
CA GLY A 199 -6.88 -14.28 10.83
C GLY A 199 -6.15 -14.84 9.61
N ASP A 200 -6.69 -15.87 8.96
CA ASP A 200 -6.10 -16.45 7.76
C ASP A 200 -6.62 -15.74 6.51
N ARG A 201 -5.75 -15.51 5.54
CA ARG A 201 -6.13 -15.00 4.21
C ARG A 201 -6.68 -16.15 3.40
N VAL A 202 -7.88 -15.98 2.83
CA VAL A 202 -8.59 -17.05 2.13
C VAL A 202 -9.14 -16.56 0.80
N GLY A 203 -9.24 -17.45 -0.18
CA GLY A 203 -9.64 -17.08 -1.54
C GLY A 203 -8.69 -16.06 -2.19
N THR A 204 -9.23 -15.35 -3.19
CA THR A 204 -8.46 -14.38 -3.97
C THR A 204 -8.73 -12.95 -3.51
N GLY A 205 -7.69 -12.12 -3.52
CA GLY A 205 -7.76 -10.70 -3.20
C GLY A 205 -6.98 -9.83 -4.20
N ARG A 206 -6.53 -8.68 -3.72
CA ARG A 206 -5.68 -7.74 -4.45
C ARG A 206 -4.46 -7.43 -3.59
N VAL A 207 -3.26 -7.48 -4.17
CA VAL A 207 -2.04 -7.01 -3.51
C VAL A 207 -1.52 -5.78 -4.24
N GLU A 208 -1.44 -4.66 -3.54
CA GLU A 208 -0.85 -3.42 -4.04
C GLU A 208 0.58 -3.29 -3.53
N ILE A 209 1.53 -3.07 -4.43
CA ILE A 209 2.96 -2.96 -4.12
C ILE A 209 3.41 -1.56 -4.48
N THR A 210 3.94 -0.84 -3.49
CA THR A 210 4.55 0.48 -3.68
C THR A 210 6.05 0.41 -3.44
N ARG A 211 6.79 1.29 -4.13
CA ARG A 211 8.23 1.52 -3.92
C ARG A 211 8.42 2.99 -3.55
N HIS A 212 8.95 3.25 -2.35
CA HIS A 212 9.12 4.59 -1.77
C HIS A 212 7.82 5.41 -1.84
N GLY A 213 6.67 4.76 -1.60
CA GLY A 213 5.35 5.37 -1.62
C GLY A 213 4.75 5.62 -3.01
N GLN A 214 5.44 5.23 -4.09
CA GLN A 214 4.92 5.30 -5.46
C GLN A 214 4.41 3.93 -5.92
N PRO A 215 3.33 3.86 -6.72
CA PRO A 215 2.86 2.60 -7.30
C PRO A 215 3.98 1.89 -8.07
N PHE A 216 4.17 0.59 -7.80
CA PHE A 216 5.21 -0.22 -8.43
C PHE A 216 4.62 -1.42 -9.16
N ALA A 217 3.75 -2.18 -8.50
CA ALA A 217 3.04 -3.31 -9.10
C ALA A 217 1.71 -3.55 -8.39
N GLU A 218 0.80 -4.22 -9.07
CA GLU A 218 -0.47 -4.70 -8.53
C GLU A 218 -0.63 -6.17 -8.92
N ILE A 219 -1.01 -7.02 -7.96
CA ILE A 219 -1.34 -8.42 -8.22
C ILE A 219 -2.85 -8.57 -8.06
N THR A 220 -3.56 -8.82 -9.17
CA THR A 220 -5.00 -9.10 -9.18
C THR A 220 -5.27 -10.59 -9.03
N HIS A 221 -6.43 -10.93 -8.49
CA HIS A 221 -6.80 -12.31 -8.14
C HIS A 221 -5.72 -12.99 -7.27
N ALA A 222 -5.16 -12.22 -6.34
CA ALA A 222 -3.99 -12.63 -5.58
C ALA A 222 -4.34 -13.68 -4.53
N GLU A 223 -3.65 -14.82 -4.56
CA GLU A 223 -3.66 -15.81 -3.48
C GLU A 223 -2.37 -15.66 -2.66
N VAL A 224 -2.54 -15.37 -1.37
CA VAL A 224 -1.43 -15.19 -0.43
C VAL A 224 -1.35 -16.43 0.45
N THR A 225 -0.56 -17.40 0.01
CA THR A 225 -0.28 -18.63 0.78
C THR A 225 1.10 -18.51 1.42
N GLY A 226 1.33 -19.20 2.54
CA GLY A 226 2.45 -18.94 3.46
C GLY A 226 3.77 -18.45 2.84
N ASP A 227 4.26 -19.11 1.80
CA ASP A 227 5.53 -18.81 1.12
C ASP A 227 5.41 -18.08 -0.23
N LYS A 228 4.21 -17.91 -0.80
CA LYS A 228 4.02 -17.38 -2.15
C LYS A 228 2.86 -16.40 -2.27
N ILE A 229 3.06 -15.39 -3.10
CA ILE A 229 1.99 -14.54 -3.61
C ILE A 229 1.88 -14.84 -5.10
N THR A 230 0.75 -15.42 -5.50
CA THR A 230 0.43 -15.76 -6.90
C THR A 230 -0.71 -14.88 -7.39
N GLY A 231 -0.86 -14.76 -8.71
CA GLY A 231 -1.91 -13.97 -9.34
C GLY A 231 -1.43 -13.27 -10.60
N GLU A 232 -2.28 -12.42 -11.16
CA GLU A 232 -1.97 -11.65 -12.36
C GLU A 232 -1.23 -10.36 -11.96
N THR A 233 0.07 -10.28 -12.24
CA THR A 233 0.88 -9.12 -11.84
C THR A 233 0.95 -8.07 -12.96
N GLN A 234 0.58 -6.83 -12.62
CA GLN A 234 0.68 -5.66 -13.47
C GLN A 234 1.74 -4.71 -12.89
N TYR A 235 2.87 -4.55 -13.58
CA TYR A 235 3.91 -3.63 -13.15
C TYR A 235 3.68 -2.24 -13.74
N ALA A 236 3.93 -1.19 -12.94
CA ALA A 236 3.73 0.21 -13.35
C ALA A 236 4.62 0.62 -14.53
N ASP A 237 5.75 -0.05 -14.75
CA ASP A 237 6.64 0.18 -15.88
C ASP A 237 6.37 -0.74 -17.09
N GLY A 238 5.27 -1.48 -17.06
CA GLY A 238 4.82 -2.35 -18.14
C GLY A 238 5.67 -3.60 -18.36
N ARG A 239 6.59 -3.94 -17.44
CA ARG A 239 7.33 -5.20 -17.53
C ARG A 239 6.41 -6.39 -17.28
N GLU A 240 6.76 -7.52 -17.88
CA GLU A 240 6.18 -8.83 -17.59
C GLU A 240 7.23 -9.70 -16.89
N VAL A 241 6.82 -10.45 -15.87
CA VAL A 241 7.69 -11.35 -15.12
C VAL A 241 7.05 -12.73 -15.10
N ASP A 242 7.75 -13.72 -15.64
CA ASP A 242 7.38 -15.13 -15.58
C ASP A 242 7.97 -15.73 -14.29
N GLY A 243 7.28 -15.48 -13.17
CA GLY A 243 7.72 -15.89 -11.84
C GLY A 243 6.83 -15.36 -10.71
N ASP A 244 6.61 -16.22 -9.71
CA ASP A 244 5.89 -15.84 -8.50
C ASP A 244 6.78 -15.02 -7.54
N TYR A 245 6.14 -14.23 -6.68
CA TYR A 245 6.84 -13.59 -5.58
C TYR A 245 6.90 -14.53 -4.37
N LEU A 246 8.13 -14.86 -3.94
CA LEU A 246 8.38 -15.69 -2.78
C LEU A 246 8.37 -14.83 -1.51
N ASN A 247 7.34 -14.99 -0.70
CA ASN A 247 7.09 -14.19 0.50
C ASN A 247 8.21 -14.35 1.55
N HIS A 248 8.73 -15.56 1.76
CA HIS A 248 9.74 -15.81 2.79
C HIS A 248 11.14 -15.28 2.44
N SER A 249 11.55 -15.47 1.18
CA SER A 249 12.84 -14.95 0.68
C SER A 249 12.75 -13.52 0.16
N HIS A 250 11.56 -12.93 0.16
CA HIS A 250 11.30 -11.57 -0.25
C HIS A 250 11.86 -11.24 -1.65
N GLN A 251 11.66 -12.13 -2.62
CA GLN A 251 12.19 -12.01 -3.98
C GLN A 251 11.33 -12.77 -4.99
N ILE A 252 11.45 -12.39 -6.26
CA ILE A 252 10.95 -13.20 -7.37
C ILE A 252 11.71 -14.53 -7.41
N GLU A 253 11.03 -15.60 -7.81
CA GLU A 253 11.62 -16.93 -7.99
C GLU A 253 12.92 -16.89 -8.83
N PRO A 254 14.01 -17.53 -8.36
CA PRO A 254 15.25 -17.59 -9.13
C PRO A 254 15.05 -18.29 -10.48
N GLY A 255 15.62 -17.73 -11.54
CA GLY A 255 15.49 -18.27 -12.90
C GLY A 255 14.30 -17.71 -13.68
N SER A 256 13.43 -16.94 -13.03
CA SER A 256 12.33 -16.22 -13.70
C SER A 256 12.83 -15.24 -14.74
N THR A 257 12.01 -15.03 -15.75
CA THR A 257 12.33 -14.14 -16.87
C THR A 257 11.52 -12.85 -16.78
N THR A 258 12.21 -11.72 -16.80
CA THR A 258 11.59 -10.39 -16.93
C THR A 258 11.72 -9.91 -18.37
N THR A 259 10.63 -9.47 -18.99
CA THR A 259 10.62 -8.82 -20.31
C THR A 259 10.08 -7.39 -20.17
N TRP A 260 10.81 -6.41 -20.67
CA TRP A 260 10.38 -5.00 -20.69
C TRP A 260 9.74 -4.61 -22.02
N PRO A 261 8.94 -3.53 -22.07
CA PRO A 261 8.27 -3.08 -23.30
C PRO A 261 9.20 -2.75 -24.47
N ASP A 262 10.47 -2.41 -24.19
CA ASP A 262 11.49 -2.14 -25.21
C ASP A 262 12.08 -3.42 -25.84
N GLY A 263 11.64 -4.60 -25.39
CA GLY A 263 12.14 -5.90 -25.83
C GLY A 263 13.39 -6.38 -25.07
N THR A 264 13.91 -5.59 -24.13
CA THR A 264 14.97 -6.04 -23.22
C THR A 264 14.44 -7.20 -22.38
N ARG A 265 15.27 -8.22 -22.14
CA ARG A 265 14.91 -9.40 -21.36
C ARG A 265 15.99 -9.76 -20.37
N PHE A 266 15.62 -10.12 -19.16
CA PHE A 266 16.52 -10.61 -18.12
C PHE A 266 16.10 -11.98 -17.63
N THR A 267 17.06 -12.88 -17.43
CA THR A 267 16.85 -14.18 -16.79
C THR A 267 17.95 -14.39 -15.75
N GLY A 268 17.58 -14.66 -14.50
CA GLY A 268 18.56 -14.82 -13.43
C GLY A 268 17.98 -14.72 -12.03
N SER A 269 18.80 -14.26 -11.09
CA SER A 269 18.39 -14.02 -9.71
C SER A 269 17.92 -12.59 -9.49
N TYR A 270 17.02 -12.44 -8.53
CA TYR A 270 16.43 -11.17 -8.13
C TYR A 270 16.75 -10.86 -6.67
N ARG A 271 16.72 -9.57 -6.35
CA ARG A 271 16.60 -9.06 -4.98
C ARG A 271 15.30 -8.28 -4.91
N ALA A 272 14.34 -8.74 -4.12
CA ALA A 272 12.96 -8.25 -4.22
C ALA A 272 12.46 -8.32 -5.67
N PHE A 273 12.19 -7.17 -6.29
CA PHE A 273 11.71 -7.06 -7.66
C PHE A 273 12.79 -6.59 -8.65
N GLU A 274 14.04 -6.48 -8.20
CA GLU A 274 15.15 -5.99 -9.02
C GLU A 274 16.03 -7.15 -9.50
N PRO A 275 16.32 -7.21 -10.82
CA PRO A 275 17.38 -8.07 -11.35
C PRO A 275 18.70 -7.84 -10.62
N GLN A 276 19.40 -8.91 -10.24
CA GLN A 276 20.67 -8.81 -9.53
C GLN A 276 21.83 -9.43 -10.32
N GLN A 277 21.68 -10.70 -10.74
CA GLN A 277 22.73 -11.45 -11.41
C GLN A 277 22.11 -12.38 -12.45
N GLY A 278 22.60 -12.34 -13.68
CA GLY A 278 22.06 -13.22 -14.72
C GLY A 278 22.46 -12.82 -16.13
N GLU A 279 21.59 -13.18 -17.05
CA GLU A 279 21.71 -12.83 -18.46
C GLU A 279 20.71 -11.71 -18.79
N LEU A 280 21.22 -10.56 -19.27
CA LEU A 280 20.46 -9.42 -19.76
C LEU A 280 20.62 -9.33 -21.27
N ARG A 281 19.57 -9.68 -22.02
CA ARG A 281 19.47 -9.49 -23.46
C ARG A 281 18.90 -8.10 -23.74
N MET A 282 19.70 -7.25 -24.35
CA MET A 282 19.35 -5.87 -24.71
C MET A 282 18.53 -5.84 -26.01
N ALA A 283 17.80 -4.74 -26.22
CA ALA A 283 16.96 -4.54 -27.40
C ALA A 283 17.73 -4.60 -28.74
N ASP A 284 19.02 -4.26 -28.74
CA ASP A 284 19.90 -4.34 -29.92
C ASP A 284 20.38 -5.77 -30.23
N GLY A 285 19.98 -6.76 -29.42
CA GLY A 285 20.34 -8.16 -29.54
C GLY A 285 21.65 -8.54 -28.84
N ASN A 286 22.37 -7.58 -28.24
CA ASN A 286 23.52 -7.87 -27.41
C ASN A 286 23.08 -8.54 -26.11
N VAL A 287 23.96 -9.35 -25.52
CA VAL A 287 23.71 -10.11 -24.30
C VAL A 287 24.79 -9.79 -23.29
N TRP A 288 24.40 -9.42 -22.09
CA TRP A 288 25.28 -9.26 -20.95
C TRP A 288 25.11 -10.43 -19.98
N ARG A 289 26.21 -11.04 -19.56
CA ARG A 289 26.23 -12.06 -18.52
C ARG A 289 27.00 -11.53 -17.32
N GLY A 290 26.30 -11.24 -16.24
CA GLY A 290 26.91 -10.62 -15.08
C GLY A 290 25.89 -9.99 -14.13
N PRO A 291 26.36 -9.14 -13.20
CA PRO A 291 25.50 -8.32 -12.38
C PRO A 291 24.70 -7.34 -13.24
N VAL A 292 23.47 -7.06 -12.82
CA VAL A 292 22.57 -6.10 -13.47
C VAL A 292 22.10 -5.12 -12.41
N SER A 293 22.04 -3.84 -12.78
CA SER A 293 21.48 -2.77 -11.94
C SER A 293 20.68 -1.83 -12.81
N GLU A 294 19.49 -1.44 -12.37
CA GLU A 294 18.61 -0.51 -13.11
C GLU A 294 18.42 -0.90 -14.59
N ARG A 295 18.25 -2.20 -14.86
CA ARG A 295 18.07 -2.76 -16.23
C ARG A 295 19.30 -2.59 -17.13
N LYS A 296 20.47 -2.35 -16.56
CA LYS A 296 21.73 -2.16 -17.28
C LYS A 296 22.82 -3.11 -16.77
N PRO A 297 23.82 -3.43 -17.61
CA PRO A 297 25.04 -4.09 -17.17
C PRO A 297 25.68 -3.36 -15.99
N ALA A 298 26.18 -4.11 -15.01
CA ALA A 298 26.86 -3.56 -13.84
C ALA A 298 27.98 -4.49 -13.39
N GLY A 299 29.04 -3.94 -12.80
CA GLY A 299 30.11 -4.74 -12.21
C GLY A 299 30.80 -5.67 -13.22
N GLN A 300 31.57 -6.64 -12.73
CA GLN A 300 32.32 -7.50 -13.61
C GLN A 300 31.41 -8.49 -14.35
N GLY A 301 31.55 -8.58 -15.67
CA GLY A 301 30.79 -9.52 -16.47
C GLY A 301 31.27 -9.60 -17.92
N ARG A 302 30.50 -10.31 -18.74
CA ARG A 302 30.82 -10.57 -20.15
C ARG A 302 29.74 -10.00 -21.04
N LEU A 303 30.13 -9.13 -21.96
CA LEU A 303 29.30 -8.69 -23.08
C LEU A 303 29.47 -9.68 -24.23
N ILE A 304 28.36 -10.03 -24.87
CA ILE A 304 28.29 -10.88 -26.06
C ILE A 304 27.51 -10.10 -27.12
N TRP A 305 28.13 -9.81 -28.24
CA TRP A 305 27.47 -9.13 -29.34
C TRP A 305 26.58 -10.09 -30.11
N TRP A 306 25.50 -9.59 -30.71
CA TRP A 306 24.61 -10.39 -31.56
C TRP A 306 25.33 -11.08 -32.74
N GLN A 307 26.49 -10.55 -33.15
CA GLN A 307 27.35 -11.10 -34.19
C GLN A 307 28.26 -12.26 -33.71
N GLY A 308 28.16 -12.67 -32.44
CA GLY A 308 28.94 -13.78 -31.86
C GLY A 308 30.31 -13.43 -31.30
N GLY A 309 30.65 -12.13 -31.22
CA GLY A 309 31.82 -11.66 -30.48
C GLY A 309 31.53 -11.60 -28.98
N TRP A 310 32.57 -11.59 -28.14
CA TRP A 310 32.46 -11.38 -26.70
C TRP A 310 33.59 -10.52 -26.16
N MET A 311 33.36 -9.88 -25.00
CA MET A 311 34.32 -9.06 -24.28
C MET A 311 34.07 -9.13 -22.78
N ASP A 312 35.12 -9.42 -22.02
CA ASP A 312 35.09 -9.35 -20.56
C ASP A 312 35.29 -7.90 -20.11
N MET A 313 34.37 -7.42 -19.27
CA MET A 313 34.38 -6.08 -18.73
C MET A 313 34.57 -6.14 -17.21
N PRO A 314 35.52 -5.38 -16.64
CA PRO A 314 35.67 -5.25 -15.19
C PRO A 314 34.50 -4.48 -14.57
N ASP A 315 33.85 -3.61 -15.35
CA ASP A 315 32.65 -2.89 -14.97
C ASP A 315 31.70 -2.72 -16.16
N GLY A 316 30.54 -3.38 -16.09
CA GLY A 316 29.47 -3.29 -17.07
C GLY A 316 28.84 -1.91 -17.14
N ALA A 317 28.88 -1.11 -16.06
CA ALA A 317 28.32 0.25 -16.08
C ALA A 317 29.05 1.18 -17.05
N ALA A 318 30.29 0.83 -17.42
CA ALA A 318 31.05 1.54 -18.45
C ALA A 318 30.47 1.33 -19.86
N PHE A 319 29.67 0.30 -20.10
CA PHE A 319 29.01 0.07 -21.40
C PHE A 319 27.89 1.10 -21.63
N PRO A 320 27.75 1.69 -22.85
CA PRO A 320 28.49 1.41 -24.08
C PRO A 320 29.70 2.32 -24.32
N HIS A 321 30.19 3.02 -23.30
CA HIS A 321 31.25 4.05 -23.39
C HIS A 321 32.59 3.59 -22.84
N GLN A 322 32.83 2.29 -22.81
CA GLN A 322 34.01 1.71 -22.19
C GLN A 322 35.31 2.22 -22.83
N THR A 323 36.30 2.45 -21.99
CA THR A 323 37.64 2.90 -22.38
C THR A 323 38.68 2.03 -21.70
N GLY A 324 39.61 1.48 -22.46
CA GLY A 324 40.66 0.60 -21.94
C GLY A 324 40.97 -0.58 -22.84
N THR A 325 41.75 -1.50 -22.29
CA THR A 325 42.08 -2.79 -22.88
C THR A 325 41.22 -3.87 -22.23
N PHE A 326 40.60 -4.71 -23.05
CA PHE A 326 39.67 -5.74 -22.62
C PHE A 326 40.03 -7.08 -23.27
N SER A 327 39.87 -8.17 -22.53
CA SER A 327 39.90 -9.52 -23.10
C SER A 327 38.67 -9.70 -23.98
N CYS A 328 38.87 -10.04 -25.25
CA CYS A 328 37.81 -10.19 -26.22
C CYS A 328 38.08 -11.38 -27.15
N GLY A 329 37.04 -11.85 -27.83
CA GLY A 329 37.15 -12.88 -28.86
C GLY A 329 35.83 -13.05 -29.59
N GLY A 330 35.71 -14.11 -30.38
CA GLY A 330 34.47 -14.47 -31.03
C GLY A 330 34.63 -15.72 -31.86
N GLU A 331 33.54 -16.19 -32.47
CA GLU A 331 33.56 -17.39 -33.31
C GLU A 331 34.56 -17.29 -34.49
N ARG A 332 34.73 -16.07 -35.03
CA ARG A 332 35.65 -15.78 -36.16
C ARG A 332 36.87 -14.95 -35.76
N VAL A 333 37.00 -14.56 -34.49
CA VAL A 333 38.06 -13.66 -34.00
C VAL A 333 38.79 -14.36 -32.86
N PRO A 334 40.09 -14.65 -32.99
CA PRO A 334 40.87 -15.26 -31.92
C PRO A 334 40.76 -14.46 -30.63
N ALA A 335 40.78 -15.17 -29.49
CA ALA A 335 40.82 -14.52 -28.20
C ALA A 335 42.12 -13.68 -28.07
N GLY A 336 41.98 -12.47 -27.55
CA GLY A 336 43.10 -11.54 -27.40
C GLY A 336 42.68 -10.23 -26.76
N GLU A 337 43.49 -9.21 -26.94
CA GLU A 337 43.23 -7.87 -26.39
C GLU A 337 42.52 -6.99 -27.42
N CYS A 338 41.38 -6.42 -27.01
CA CYS A 338 40.70 -5.36 -27.73
C CYS A 338 40.88 -4.03 -27.01
N TYR A 339 41.07 -2.97 -27.80
CA TYR A 339 41.28 -1.63 -27.31
C TYR A 339 40.05 -0.77 -27.62
N TYR A 340 39.49 -0.10 -26.63
CA TYR A 340 38.32 0.75 -26.79
C TYR A 340 38.55 2.14 -26.19
N TYR A 341 37.93 3.16 -26.80
CA TYR A 341 37.90 4.53 -26.29
C TYR A 341 36.53 5.15 -26.50
N GLY A 342 35.88 5.54 -25.41
CA GLY A 342 34.51 6.09 -25.43
C GLY A 342 33.50 5.17 -26.12
N GLY A 343 33.69 3.84 -26.04
CA GLY A 343 32.84 2.85 -26.71
C GLY A 343 33.26 2.45 -28.13
N LYS A 344 34.23 3.15 -28.73
CA LYS A 344 34.71 2.84 -30.09
C LYS A 344 35.91 1.91 -30.04
N LYS A 345 35.87 0.82 -30.83
CA LYS A 345 37.00 -0.10 -30.99
C LYS A 345 38.13 0.59 -31.77
N LEU A 346 39.36 0.45 -31.29
CA LEU A 346 40.58 0.98 -31.87
C LEU A 346 41.39 -0.13 -32.56
N ALA A 347 42.32 0.27 -33.44
CA ALA A 347 43.17 -0.65 -34.19
C ALA A 347 44.23 -1.35 -33.33
N GLY A 348 44.63 -0.77 -32.20
CA GLY A 348 45.70 -1.31 -31.35
C GLY A 348 46.00 -0.45 -30.12
N ALA A 349 46.95 -0.93 -29.31
CA ALA A 349 47.38 -0.30 -28.06
C ALA A 349 47.90 1.13 -28.23
N GLU A 350 48.67 1.38 -29.30
CA GLU A 350 49.27 2.70 -29.57
C GLU A 350 48.21 3.78 -29.79
N ALA A 351 47.14 3.45 -30.53
CA ALA A 351 46.03 4.37 -30.77
C ALA A 351 45.28 4.71 -29.47
N LEU A 352 45.12 3.73 -28.56
CA LEU A 352 44.53 3.96 -27.25
C LEU A 352 45.43 4.87 -26.40
N ALA A 353 46.72 4.57 -26.33
CA ALA A 353 47.69 5.36 -25.58
C ALA A 353 47.73 6.82 -26.05
N ALA A 354 47.71 7.05 -27.36
CA ALA A 354 47.70 8.39 -27.94
C ALA A 354 46.44 9.19 -27.56
N LEU A 355 45.25 8.57 -27.58
CA LEU A 355 44.01 9.22 -27.18
C LEU A 355 43.97 9.51 -25.68
N MET A 356 44.38 8.55 -24.84
CA MET A 356 44.47 8.76 -23.40
C MET A 356 45.46 9.87 -23.04
N GLU A 357 46.60 9.94 -23.73
CA GLU A 357 47.60 10.97 -23.51
C GLU A 357 47.10 12.36 -23.96
N ARG A 358 46.41 12.43 -25.09
CA ARG A 358 45.74 13.66 -25.53
C ARG A 358 44.74 14.15 -24.48
N ASP A 359 43.95 13.26 -23.88
CA ASP A 359 43.00 13.65 -22.82
C ASP A 359 43.70 14.10 -21.54
N ARG A 360 44.84 13.51 -21.18
CA ARG A 360 45.68 14.00 -20.08
C ARG A 360 46.23 15.39 -20.36
N GLN A 361 46.71 15.63 -21.58
CA GLN A 361 47.21 16.94 -22.00
C GLN A 361 46.08 17.97 -21.97
N LEU A 362 44.93 17.68 -22.58
CA LEU A 362 43.76 18.56 -22.55
C LEU A 362 43.24 18.82 -21.13
N ALA A 363 43.34 17.83 -20.23
CA ALA A 363 42.99 18.02 -18.83
C ALA A 363 44.04 18.88 -18.10
N ALA A 364 45.32 18.74 -18.42
CA ALA A 364 46.39 19.57 -17.87
C ALA A 364 46.31 21.00 -18.41
N ASP A 365 46.02 21.18 -19.68
CA ASP A 365 45.81 22.49 -20.32
C ASP A 365 44.58 23.17 -19.74
N ARG A 366 43.45 22.46 -19.56
CA ARG A 366 42.28 23.02 -18.86
C ARG A 366 42.59 23.44 -17.42
N ARG A 367 43.44 22.69 -16.71
CA ARG A 367 43.89 23.08 -15.37
C ARG A 367 44.78 24.33 -15.44
N ARG A 368 45.74 24.36 -16.37
CA ARG A 368 46.61 25.51 -16.59
C ARG A 368 45.84 26.74 -17.01
N GLU A 369 44.86 26.62 -17.90
CA GLU A 369 43.96 27.71 -18.31
C GLU A 369 43.07 28.18 -17.15
N ALA A 370 42.61 27.27 -16.29
CA ALA A 370 41.92 27.66 -15.05
C ALA A 370 42.87 28.40 -14.07
N GLU A 371 44.16 28.08 -14.09
CA GLU A 371 45.21 28.73 -13.29
C GLU A 371 45.77 30.01 -13.94
N SER A 372 45.70 30.14 -15.28
CA SER A 372 46.33 31.20 -16.09
C SER A 372 45.34 32.11 -16.80
N GLY A 373 44.04 31.86 -16.67
CA GLY A 373 43.00 32.81 -17.05
C GLY A 373 43.25 34.14 -16.32
N PRO A 374 42.78 35.29 -16.87
CA PRO A 374 42.90 36.55 -16.15
C PRO A 374 42.33 36.34 -14.74
N ALA A 375 43.00 36.85 -13.71
CA ALA A 375 42.40 36.97 -12.40
C ALA A 375 40.98 37.45 -12.65
N ALA A 376 39.97 36.63 -12.28
CA ALA A 376 38.58 37.03 -12.35
C ALA A 376 38.55 38.48 -11.88
N ALA A 377 38.10 39.38 -12.76
CA ALA A 377 38.22 40.82 -12.62
C ALA A 377 38.32 41.21 -11.15
N ALA A 378 39.43 41.83 -10.74
CA ALA A 378 39.78 42.18 -9.35
C ALA A 378 38.53 42.09 -8.48
N PRO A 379 38.45 41.12 -7.54
CA PRO A 379 37.20 40.64 -6.98
C PRO A 379 36.28 41.83 -6.83
N VAL A 380 35.22 41.88 -7.64
CA VAL A 380 34.12 42.82 -7.39
C VAL A 380 33.87 42.62 -5.92
N ALA A 381 34.26 43.62 -5.11
CA ALA A 381 34.56 43.45 -3.69
C ALA A 381 33.64 42.39 -3.12
N GLU A 382 34.21 41.25 -2.64
CA GLU A 382 33.42 40.07 -2.27
C GLU A 382 32.09 40.54 -1.73
N PRO A 383 30.97 40.22 -2.38
CA PRO A 383 29.76 41.00 -2.23
C PRO A 383 29.36 41.08 -0.75
N ALA A 384 29.77 42.13 -0.06
CA ALA A 384 29.72 42.13 1.40
C ALA A 384 28.28 42.35 1.86
N GLY A 385 27.93 41.76 3.00
CA GLY A 385 26.56 41.79 3.47
C GLY A 385 25.63 41.03 2.52
N CYS A 386 24.44 41.56 2.29
CA CYS A 386 23.40 40.80 1.59
C CYS A 386 23.65 40.49 0.13
N ARG A 387 24.61 41.17 -0.51
CA ARG A 387 25.01 40.82 -1.87
C ARG A 387 25.62 39.41 -1.97
N ALA A 388 26.25 38.88 -0.90
CA ALA A 388 26.83 37.53 -0.92
C ALA A 388 25.82 36.42 -0.59
N ALA A 389 24.63 36.77 -0.13
CA ALA A 389 23.65 35.78 0.30
C ALA A 389 23.16 34.94 -0.88
N SER A 390 23.44 33.63 -0.84
CA SER A 390 23.00 32.64 -1.83
C SER A 390 22.89 31.25 -1.22
N GLY A 391 22.03 30.40 -1.78
CA GLY A 391 21.80 29.04 -1.30
C GLY A 391 20.55 28.90 -0.44
N THR A 392 20.50 27.86 0.39
CA THR A 392 19.36 27.54 1.25
C THR A 392 19.66 27.96 2.68
N PHE A 393 18.68 28.60 3.33
CA PHE A 393 18.75 29.05 4.71
C PHE A 393 17.48 28.59 5.44
N ARG A 394 17.60 28.29 6.73
CA ARG A 394 16.49 27.87 7.60
C ARG A 394 16.40 28.76 8.83
N ASP A 395 15.19 29.06 9.29
CA ASP A 395 15.04 29.73 10.57
C ASP A 395 15.48 28.80 11.73
N GLN A 396 15.62 29.36 12.94
CA GLN A 396 16.03 28.57 14.12
C GLN A 396 15.06 27.43 14.45
N THR A 397 13.79 27.57 14.10
CA THR A 397 12.76 26.56 14.39
C THR A 397 12.72 25.43 13.36
N GLY A 398 13.37 25.63 12.20
CA GLY A 398 13.30 24.72 11.06
C GLY A 398 11.97 24.75 10.31
N ASN A 399 11.04 25.62 10.70
CA ASN A 399 9.73 25.74 10.08
C ASN A 399 9.75 26.59 8.80
N SER A 400 10.76 27.45 8.62
CA SER A 400 10.86 28.30 7.44
C SER A 400 12.15 28.02 6.68
N THR A 401 12.04 27.80 5.38
CA THR A 401 13.17 27.61 4.46
C THR A 401 13.14 28.69 3.39
N LEU A 402 14.21 29.48 3.36
CA LEU A 402 14.47 30.52 2.35
C LEU A 402 15.52 30.00 1.36
N ARG A 403 15.27 30.12 0.06
CA ARG A 403 16.26 29.78 -0.96
C ARG A 403 16.49 30.96 -1.88
N LEU A 404 17.76 31.25 -2.17
CA LEU A 404 18.21 32.27 -3.12
C LEU A 404 19.07 31.59 -4.19
N ASP A 405 18.75 31.77 -5.46
CA ASP A 405 19.40 31.07 -6.58
C ASP A 405 20.78 31.64 -6.97
N GLY A 406 21.10 32.87 -6.57
CA GLY A 406 22.39 33.51 -6.82
C GLY A 406 22.69 34.69 -5.90
N PRO A 407 23.95 35.15 -5.82
CA PRO A 407 24.32 36.35 -5.08
C PRO A 407 23.87 37.63 -5.82
N GLY A 408 23.55 38.69 -5.07
CA GLY A 408 23.30 40.02 -5.62
C GLY A 408 21.89 40.21 -6.18
N GLN A 409 21.42 39.33 -7.04
CA GLN A 409 20.09 39.37 -7.65
C GLN A 409 19.70 37.99 -8.19
N GLY A 410 18.39 37.73 -8.31
CA GLY A 410 17.90 36.48 -8.86
C GLY A 410 16.47 36.15 -8.44
N ASN A 411 16.17 34.87 -8.34
CA ASN A 411 14.89 34.35 -7.86
C ASN A 411 15.06 33.66 -6.51
N GLY A 412 14.10 33.93 -5.63
CA GLY A 412 14.01 33.28 -4.34
C GLY A 412 12.70 32.55 -4.14
N SER A 413 12.70 31.65 -3.17
CA SER A 413 11.51 30.96 -2.71
C SER A 413 11.52 30.88 -1.19
N LEU A 414 10.39 31.18 -0.58
CA LEU A 414 10.15 30.98 0.85
C LEU A 414 9.08 29.90 1.03
N VAL A 415 9.41 28.91 1.85
CA VAL A 415 8.46 27.90 2.35
C VAL A 415 8.38 28.05 3.86
N SER A 416 7.19 28.17 4.42
CA SER A 416 6.97 28.26 5.86
C SER A 416 5.88 27.29 6.32
N TYR A 417 6.08 26.69 7.48
CA TYR A 417 5.10 25.82 8.13
C TYR A 417 4.51 26.48 9.36
N THR A 418 3.19 26.41 9.48
CA THR A 418 2.44 26.92 10.64
C THR A 418 1.55 25.82 11.20
N GLU A 419 1.33 25.83 12.51
CA GLU A 419 0.46 24.87 13.20
C GLU A 419 -0.82 25.56 13.67
N GLY A 420 -1.96 24.91 13.44
CA GLY A 420 -3.27 25.34 13.94
C GLY A 420 -3.97 24.14 14.59
N GLY A 421 -3.84 24.03 15.91
CA GLY A 421 -4.29 22.82 16.63
C GLY A 421 -3.45 21.61 16.23
N ALA A 422 -4.10 20.52 15.80
CA ALA A 422 -3.43 19.32 15.31
C ALA A 422 -3.04 19.38 13.81
N ALA A 423 -3.47 20.43 13.10
CA ALA A 423 -3.22 20.58 11.67
C ALA A 423 -1.94 21.37 11.39
N LYS A 424 -1.18 20.93 10.40
CA LYS A 424 0.02 21.61 9.89
C LYS A 424 -0.29 22.19 8.52
N TYR A 425 0.08 23.45 8.32
CA TYR A 425 -0.13 24.17 7.08
C TYR A 425 1.20 24.55 6.46
N ARG A 426 1.20 24.69 5.13
CA ARG A 426 2.37 25.08 4.35
C ARG A 426 2.04 26.31 3.53
N PHE A 427 2.87 27.33 3.68
CA PHE A 427 2.88 28.52 2.85
C PHE A 427 4.07 28.47 1.90
N ASP A 428 3.82 28.66 0.60
CA ASP A 428 4.86 28.74 -0.43
C ASP A 428 4.72 30.07 -1.19
N ILE A 429 5.81 30.81 -1.34
CA ILE A 429 5.85 31.99 -2.19
C ILE A 429 7.18 32.09 -2.94
N GLY A 430 7.09 32.35 -4.25
CA GLY A 430 8.24 32.69 -5.09
C GLY A 430 8.36 34.20 -5.26
N PHE A 431 9.58 34.69 -5.42
CA PHE A 431 9.86 36.11 -5.60
C PHE A 431 11.10 36.33 -6.45
N SER A 432 11.21 37.49 -7.09
CA SER A 432 12.49 37.99 -7.63
C SER A 432 13.09 38.99 -6.65
N PHE A 433 14.43 39.08 -6.62
CA PHE A 433 15.12 39.97 -5.70
C PHE A 433 16.35 40.65 -6.33
N THR A 434 16.68 41.80 -5.78
CA THR A 434 17.94 42.52 -5.98
C THR A 434 18.42 43.03 -4.62
N THR A 435 19.72 42.97 -4.35
CA THR A 435 20.30 43.32 -3.04
C THR A 435 21.31 44.46 -3.13
N THR A 436 21.32 45.28 -2.08
CA THR A 436 22.48 46.10 -1.69
C THR A 436 23.26 45.37 -0.59
N ALA A 437 24.29 46.01 -0.02
CA ALA A 437 25.03 45.42 1.10
C ALA A 437 24.15 45.24 2.35
N ASP A 438 23.11 46.07 2.49
CA ASP A 438 22.31 46.31 3.69
C ASP A 438 20.79 46.21 3.46
N SER A 439 20.34 45.93 2.24
CA SER A 439 18.91 45.80 1.91
C SER A 439 18.65 44.79 0.81
N MET A 440 17.42 44.29 0.75
CA MET A 440 16.92 43.43 -0.32
C MET A 440 15.59 43.98 -0.83
N SER A 441 15.54 44.32 -2.12
CA SER A 441 14.31 44.65 -2.83
C SER A 441 13.70 43.36 -3.37
N VAL A 442 12.46 43.07 -2.98
CA VAL A 442 11.76 41.84 -3.31
C VAL A 442 10.47 42.14 -4.06
N THR A 443 10.27 41.45 -5.18
CA THR A 443 8.99 41.44 -5.91
C THR A 443 8.35 40.07 -5.78
N TYR A 444 7.29 39.99 -5.00
CA TYR A 444 6.61 38.74 -4.69
C TYR A 444 5.64 38.34 -5.80
N GLY A 445 5.60 37.03 -6.09
CA GLY A 445 4.53 36.40 -6.84
C GLY A 445 3.31 36.09 -5.94
N ASN A 446 2.44 35.21 -6.44
CA ASN A 446 1.29 34.74 -5.66
C ASN A 446 1.71 33.67 -4.66
N GLY A 447 1.51 33.93 -3.37
CA GLY A 447 1.68 32.96 -2.29
C GLY A 447 0.52 31.97 -2.26
N THR A 448 0.81 30.72 -1.91
CA THR A 448 -0.20 29.67 -1.74
C THR A 448 -0.12 29.08 -0.35
N TYR A 449 -1.26 29.05 0.35
CA TYR A 449 -1.43 28.42 1.65
C TYR A 449 -2.19 27.10 1.49
N ARG A 450 -1.62 26.02 2.01
CA ARG A 450 -2.12 24.65 1.81
C ARG A 450 -2.16 23.90 3.13
N ASP A 451 -3.08 22.94 3.21
CA ASP A 451 -2.99 21.88 4.21
C ASP A 451 -1.78 20.98 3.89
N ALA A 452 -0.87 20.77 4.85
CA ALA A 452 0.40 20.09 4.58
C ALA A 452 0.25 18.57 4.43
N ALA A 453 -0.84 17.98 4.95
CA ALA A 453 -1.08 16.54 4.87
C ALA A 453 -1.79 16.15 3.56
N SER A 454 -2.81 16.91 3.17
CA SER A 454 -3.61 16.65 1.97
C SER A 454 -3.13 17.38 0.71
N GLY A 455 -2.31 18.43 0.87
CA GLY A 455 -1.87 19.29 -0.24
C GLY A 455 -2.94 20.24 -0.79
N GLN A 456 -4.14 20.24 -0.19
CA GLN A 456 -5.28 21.05 -0.60
C GLN A 456 -4.94 22.55 -0.49
N VAL A 457 -5.21 23.32 -1.55
CA VAL A 457 -5.09 24.79 -1.52
C VAL A 457 -6.24 25.38 -0.72
N LEU A 458 -5.91 26.01 0.40
CA LEU A 458 -6.87 26.68 1.26
C LEU A 458 -7.04 28.15 0.85
N GLN A 459 -5.94 28.81 0.52
CA GLN A 459 -5.94 30.23 0.17
C GLN A 459 -4.79 30.58 -0.77
N ARG A 460 -5.01 31.55 -1.66
CA ARG A 460 -3.95 32.25 -2.40
C ARG A 460 -3.95 33.70 -1.95
N MET A 461 -2.75 34.26 -1.75
CA MET A 461 -2.58 35.62 -1.22
C MET A 461 -1.40 36.30 -1.90
N SER A 462 -1.50 37.62 -2.08
CA SER A 462 -0.39 38.45 -2.53
C SER A 462 0.37 38.99 -1.32
N ALA A 463 1.70 39.04 -1.41
CA ALA A 463 2.54 39.72 -0.44
C ALA A 463 2.97 41.09 -1.00
N PRO A 464 3.06 42.14 -0.16
CA PRO A 464 3.51 43.45 -0.60
C PRO A 464 4.97 43.38 -1.05
N SER A 465 5.23 43.79 -2.28
CA SER A 465 6.59 43.95 -2.79
C SER A 465 7.21 45.22 -2.21
N GLY A 466 8.51 45.19 -1.92
CA GLY A 466 9.16 46.29 -1.22
C GLY A 466 10.64 46.04 -0.98
N THR A 467 11.30 47.01 -0.34
CA THR A 467 12.70 46.89 0.05
C THR A 467 12.79 46.76 1.57
N VAL A 468 13.43 45.69 2.04
CA VAL A 468 13.59 45.40 3.46
C VAL A 468 15.06 45.49 3.87
N PRO A 469 15.36 45.88 5.12
CA PRO A 469 16.71 45.79 5.67
C PRO A 469 17.22 44.34 5.64
N CYS A 470 18.50 44.19 5.37
CA CYS A 470 19.13 42.90 5.22
C CYS A 470 20.55 42.91 5.81
N ARG A 471 20.95 41.83 6.48
CA ARG A 471 22.34 41.61 6.93
C ARG A 471 22.77 40.18 6.66
N TYR A 472 23.98 39.97 6.16
CA TYR A 472 24.55 38.63 5.98
C TYR A 472 26.01 38.60 6.40
N ASP A 473 26.39 37.63 7.23
CA ASP A 473 27.75 37.49 7.79
C ASP A 473 28.50 36.25 7.24
N GLY A 474 27.97 35.61 6.20
CA GLY A 474 28.50 34.35 5.66
C GLY A 474 27.78 33.10 6.20
N ARG A 475 27.11 33.19 7.35
CA ARG A 475 26.38 32.07 7.98
C ARG A 475 24.92 32.38 8.28
N VAL A 476 24.63 33.60 8.76
CA VAL A 476 23.31 34.06 9.16
C VAL A 476 22.87 35.19 8.25
N LEU A 477 21.74 34.99 7.59
CA LEU A 477 21.03 35.99 6.80
C LEU A 477 19.86 36.53 7.62
N VAL A 478 19.90 37.81 7.97
CA VAL A 478 18.76 38.53 8.55
C VAL A 478 17.99 39.18 7.42
N PHE A 479 16.73 38.76 7.24
CA PHE A 479 15.83 39.22 6.20
C PHE A 479 14.49 39.61 6.84
N ASP A 480 14.09 40.87 6.69
CA ASP A 480 12.87 41.43 7.32
C ASP A 480 12.82 41.22 8.84
N GLY A 481 13.98 41.35 9.50
CA GLY A 481 14.14 41.15 10.95
C GLY A 481 14.16 39.68 11.41
N VAL A 482 14.00 38.72 10.50
CA VAL A 482 14.04 37.28 10.80
C VAL A 482 15.42 36.72 10.44
N GLU A 483 16.01 35.93 11.34
CA GLU A 483 17.31 35.28 11.13
C GLU A 483 17.16 33.91 10.48
N TYR A 484 17.86 33.70 9.38
CA TYR A 484 17.96 32.44 8.65
C TYR A 484 19.41 31.97 8.58
N TYR A 485 19.61 30.70 8.87
CA TYR A 485 20.91 30.05 9.04
C TYR A 485 21.17 29.14 7.85
N ARG A 486 22.36 29.24 7.26
CA ARG A 486 22.75 28.41 6.12
C ARG A 486 22.87 26.93 6.47
#